data_AF-A0A0D5A2R4-F1
#
_entry.id   AF-A0A0D5A2R4-F1
#
_cell.length_a   1.000
_cell.length_b   1.000
_cell.length_c   1.000
_cell.angle_alpha   90.00
_cell.angle_beta   90.00
_cell.angle_gamma   90.00
#
_symmetry.space_group_name_H-M   'P 1'
#
loop_
_entity.id
_entity.type
_entity.pdbx_description
1 polymer ?
#
loop_
_entity_poly.entity_id
_entity_poly.type
_entity_poly.pdbx_seq_one_letter_code
_entity_poly.pdbx_strand_id
1 'polypeptide(L)'
;MKEIEISKFQSSITFPIPVNKGVYYFEFGYRKKDGEWRKLAYQKLNLGYRIKKLLQSFDNDSWFDPQIRIRRNEVSLHEEAYQLSLNSVIGGSENIS
;
A
#
# COMPACT_ATOMS: atom_id res chain seq x y z
N MET A 1 4.06 -18.90 -21.40
CA MET A 1 4.09 -19.65 -20.14
C MET A 1 5.48 -19.44 -19.55
N LYS A 2 5.62 -19.12 -18.26
CA LYS A 2 6.93 -18.94 -17.62
C LYS A 2 7.22 -20.18 -16.79
N GLU A 3 8.32 -20.86 -17.08
CA GLU A 3 8.76 -22.04 -16.34
C GLU A 3 9.65 -21.61 -15.16
N ILE A 4 9.48 -22.29 -14.03
CA ILE A 4 10.26 -22.04 -12.81
C ILE A 4 10.74 -23.39 -12.31
N GLU A 5 12.05 -23.60 -12.32
CA GLU A 5 12.66 -24.79 -11.73
C GLU A 5 12.77 -24.62 -10.21
N ILE A 6 12.35 -25.64 -9.48
CA ILE A 6 12.35 -25.64 -8.02
C ILE A 6 13.05 -26.88 -7.49
N SER A 7 13.80 -26.71 -6.41
CA SER A 7 14.50 -27.81 -5.76
C SER A 7 13.52 -28.69 -5.00
N LYS A 8 13.64 -30.01 -5.17
CA LYS A 8 12.85 -31.00 -4.41
C LYS A 8 13.08 -30.97 -2.89
N PHE A 9 14.15 -30.30 -2.45
CA PHE A 9 14.51 -30.18 -1.03
C PHE A 9 13.93 -28.91 -0.38
N GLN A 10 13.29 -28.03 -1.16
CA GLN A 10 12.63 -26.84 -0.64
C GLN A 10 11.18 -27.16 -0.29
N SER A 11 10.75 -26.75 0.90
CA SER A 11 9.37 -26.89 1.37
C SER A 11 8.46 -25.77 0.85
N SER A 12 9.04 -24.63 0.43
CA SER A 12 8.30 -23.50 -0.13
C SER A 12 9.15 -22.68 -1.09
N ILE A 13 8.48 -21.95 -1.99
CA ILE A 13 9.10 -20.95 -2.87
C ILE A 13 8.24 -19.69 -2.91
N THR A 14 8.89 -18.54 -2.93
CA THR A 14 8.26 -17.24 -3.17
C THR A 14 8.72 -16.74 -4.53
N PHE A 15 7.78 -16.45 -5.42
CA PHE A 15 8.08 -15.93 -6.75
C PHE A 15 7.27 -14.66 -7.02
N PRO A 16 7.88 -13.58 -7.55
CA PRO A 16 7.13 -12.39 -7.91
C PRO A 16 6.26 -12.68 -9.14
N ILE A 17 4.95 -12.74 -8.93
CA ILE A 17 3.98 -12.93 -10.01
C ILE A 17 3.45 -11.56 -10.43
N PRO A 18 3.53 -11.19 -11.73
CA PRO A 18 3.10 -9.87 -12.19
C PRO A 18 1.60 -9.70 -11.99
N VAL A 19 1.21 -8.78 -11.10
CA VAL A 19 -0.18 -8.56 -10.71
C VAL A 19 -1.04 -8.12 -11.91
N ASN A 20 -1.85 -9.03 -12.44
CA ASN A 20 -2.80 -8.74 -13.51
C ASN A 20 -4.26 -8.94 -13.05
N LYS A 21 -5.22 -8.31 -13.73
CA LYS A 21 -6.64 -8.67 -13.63
C LYS A 21 -6.85 -9.93 -14.46
N GLY A 22 -7.30 -11.02 -13.83
CA GLY A 22 -7.54 -12.28 -14.54
C GLY A 22 -7.35 -13.50 -13.67
N VAL A 23 -6.93 -14.59 -14.31
CA VAL A 23 -6.79 -15.90 -13.68
C VAL A 23 -5.39 -16.43 -13.89
N TYR A 24 -4.72 -16.86 -12.82
CA TYR A 24 -3.49 -17.64 -12.93
C TYR A 24 -3.78 -19.12 -13.09
N TYR A 25 -2.98 -19.74 -13.93
CA TYR A 25 -2.92 -21.17 -14.10
C TYR A 25 -1.55 -21.65 -13.63
N PHE A 26 -1.56 -22.47 -12.60
CA PHE A 26 -0.38 -23.12 -12.06
C PHE A 26 -0.40 -24.60 -12.44
N GLU A 27 0.71 -25.08 -12.98
CA GLU A 27 0.93 -26.49 -13.23
C GLU A 27 2.18 -26.92 -12.46
N PHE A 28 2.07 -27.99 -11.69
CA PHE A 28 3.18 -28.59 -10.97
C PHE A 28 3.46 -29.97 -11.55
N GLY A 29 4.73 -30.25 -11.81
CA GLY A 29 5.17 -31.49 -12.43
C GLY A 29 6.68 -31.63 -12.38
N TYR A 30 7.18 -32.73 -12.92
CA TYR A 30 8.61 -32.95 -13.11
C TYR A 30 8.90 -33.36 -14.54
N ARG A 31 10.11 -33.06 -14.99
CA ARG A 31 10.61 -33.48 -16.28
C ARG A 31 11.28 -34.85 -16.14
N LYS A 32 10.86 -35.80 -16.96
CA LYS A 32 11.50 -37.10 -17.10
C LYS A 32 12.83 -36.97 -17.85
N LYS A 33 13.65 -38.04 -17.81
CA LYS A 33 14.95 -38.08 -18.51
C LYS A 33 14.84 -38.00 -20.04
N ASP A 34 13.71 -38.43 -20.59
CA ASP A 34 13.36 -38.32 -22.02
C ASP A 34 12.91 -36.90 -22.43
N GLY A 35 12.81 -35.98 -21.47
CA GLY A 35 12.40 -34.60 -21.69
C GLY A 35 10.90 -34.36 -21.58
N GLU A 36 10.08 -35.40 -21.37
CA GLU A 36 8.63 -35.27 -21.21
C GLU A 36 8.25 -34.69 -19.84
N TRP A 37 7.21 -33.86 -19.83
CA TRP A 37 6.62 -33.35 -18.60
C TRP A 37 5.58 -34.31 -18.04
N ARG A 38 5.79 -34.74 -16.80
CA ARG A 38 4.75 -35.43 -16.02
C ARG A 38 4.08 -34.43 -15.09
N LYS A 39 2.83 -34.09 -15.39
CA LYS A 39 1.99 -33.25 -14.53
C LYS A 39 1.58 -34.04 -13.28
N LEU A 40 1.71 -33.41 -12.13
CA LEU A 40 1.31 -33.95 -10.82
C LEU A 40 0.03 -33.29 -10.32
N ALA A 41 -0.03 -31.96 -10.43
CA ALA A 41 -1.17 -31.18 -9.99
C ALA A 41 -1.33 -29.94 -10.88
N TYR A 42 -2.55 -29.43 -10.94
CA TYR A 42 -2.83 -28.14 -11.54
C TYR A 42 -3.80 -27.38 -10.64
N GLN A 43 -3.65 -26.05 -10.62
CA GLN A 43 -4.55 -25.19 -9.89
C GLN A 43 -4.83 -23.92 -10.69
N LYS A 44 -6.09 -23.49 -10.64
CA LYS A 44 -6.56 -22.25 -11.22
C LYS A 44 -6.88 -21.26 -10.10
N LEU A 45 -6.19 -20.12 -10.08
CA LEU A 45 -6.41 -19.06 -9.10
C LEU A 45 -7.02 -17.83 -9.78
N ASN A 46 -8.31 -17.60 -9.55
CA ASN A 46 -8.98 -16.38 -10.01
C ASN A 46 -8.67 -15.24 -9.04
N LEU A 47 -8.02 -14.18 -9.52
CA LEU A 47 -7.68 -13.02 -8.69
C LEU A 47 -8.86 -12.04 -8.52
N GLY A 48 -9.98 -12.29 -9.20
CA GLY A 48 -11.14 -11.43 -9.19
C GLY A 48 -10.88 -10.05 -9.82
N TYR A 49 -11.91 -9.21 -9.77
CA TYR A 49 -11.78 -7.81 -10.13
C TYR A 49 -11.25 -7.03 -8.93
N ARG A 50 -10.08 -6.40 -9.08
CA ARG A 50 -9.66 -5.36 -8.14
C ARG A 50 -10.48 -4.11 -8.41
N ILE A 51 -11.38 -3.79 -7.47
CA ILE A 51 -11.85 -2.42 -7.29
C ILE A 51 -10.59 -1.67 -6.84
N LYS A 52 -10.00 -0.84 -7.71
CA LYS A 52 -9.09 0.18 -7.22
C LYS A 52 -9.95 0.98 -6.25
N LYS A 53 -9.77 0.78 -4.94
CA LYS A 53 -10.15 1.81 -3.99
C LYS A 53 -9.28 2.98 -4.44
N LEU A 54 -9.85 3.88 -5.23
CA LEU A 54 -9.42 5.26 -5.22
C LEU A 54 -9.48 5.57 -3.73
N LEU A 55 -8.32 5.54 -3.07
CA LEU A 55 -8.17 6.26 -1.83
C LEU A 55 -8.66 7.63 -2.23
N GLN A 56 -9.85 7.97 -1.72
CA GLN A 56 -10.43 9.27 -1.94
C GLN A 56 -9.29 10.20 -1.54
N SER A 57 -8.78 10.94 -2.51
CA SER A 57 -7.93 12.07 -2.24
C SER A 57 -8.73 12.86 -1.22
N PHE A 58 -8.32 12.82 0.04
CA PHE A 58 -8.80 13.83 0.96
C PHE A 58 -8.19 15.10 0.36
N ASP A 59 -9.00 15.83 -0.41
CA ASP A 59 -8.62 17.02 -1.18
C ASP A 59 -8.16 18.19 -0.28
N ASN A 60 -7.69 17.90 0.93
CA ASN A 60 -7.27 18.89 1.89
C ASN A 60 -6.28 18.36 2.95
N ASP A 61 -5.35 17.47 2.58
CA ASP A 61 -4.14 17.20 3.39
C ASP A 61 -3.09 18.33 3.27
N SER A 62 -3.59 19.57 3.27
CA SER A 62 -2.86 20.85 3.29
C SER A 62 -1.93 20.99 4.49
N TRP A 63 -2.05 20.08 5.48
CA TRP A 63 -1.24 20.04 6.68
C TRP A 63 0.27 19.84 6.39
N PHE A 64 0.58 19.13 5.30
CA PHE A 64 1.94 18.78 4.91
C PHE A 64 2.46 19.56 3.69
N ASP A 65 1.67 20.48 3.12
CA ASP A 65 2.11 21.30 1.98
C ASP A 65 3.06 22.40 2.46
N PRO A 66 4.37 22.33 2.12
CA PRO A 66 5.34 23.35 2.52
C PRO A 66 5.03 24.73 1.90
N GLN A 67 4.35 24.80 0.75
CA GLN A 67 4.03 26.08 0.11
C GLN A 67 2.93 26.85 0.85
N ILE A 68 2.00 26.15 1.52
CA ILE A 68 0.99 26.77 2.38
C ILE A 68 1.64 27.32 3.67
N ARG A 69 2.64 26.59 4.22
CA ARG A 69 3.40 27.06 5.39
C ARG A 69 4.23 28.31 5.10
N ILE A 70 4.82 28.43 3.92
CA ILE A 70 5.65 29.59 3.55
C ILE A 70 4.81 30.89 3.46
N ARG A 71 3.52 30.81 3.12
CA ARG A 71 2.62 31.99 3.14
C ARG A 71 2.10 32.39 4.53
N ARG A 72 2.27 31.53 5.55
CA ARG A 72 1.87 31.80 6.95
C ARG A 72 2.98 32.41 7.82
N ASN A 73 4.14 32.72 7.23
CA ASN A 73 5.38 33.07 7.93
C ASN A 73 5.45 34.46 8.60
N GLU A 74 4.34 35.07 9.01
CA GLU A 74 4.42 36.31 9.82
C GLU A 74 4.29 36.06 11.33
N VAL A 75 3.87 34.85 11.74
CA VAL A 75 3.52 34.57 13.14
C VAL A 75 4.16 33.24 13.57
N SER A 76 4.86 33.25 14.71
CA SER A 76 5.41 32.03 15.32
C SER A 76 4.30 31.01 15.60
N LEU A 77 4.59 29.71 15.46
CA LEU A 77 3.63 28.64 15.84
C LEU A 77 3.10 28.81 17.26
N HIS A 78 3.91 29.38 18.16
CA HIS A 78 3.48 29.65 19.52
C HIS A 78 2.42 30.76 19.59
N GLU A 79 2.61 31.82 18.81
CA GLU A 79 1.67 32.94 18.73
C GLU A 79 0.38 32.52 18.00
N GLU A 80 0.47 31.69 16.95
CA GLU A 80 -0.71 31.11 16.29
C GLU A 80 -1.53 30.26 17.27
N ALA A 81 -0.88 29.39 18.05
CA ALA A 81 -1.54 28.59 19.08
C ALA A 81 -2.15 29.45 20.19
N TYR A 82 -1.48 30.54 20.58
CA TYR A 82 -1.97 31.50 21.56
C TYR A 82 -3.24 32.21 21.08
N GLN A 83 -3.25 32.75 19.86
CA GLN A 83 -4.42 33.40 19.26
C GLN A 83 -5.62 32.44 19.10
N LEU A 84 -5.36 31.18 18.75
CA LEU A 84 -6.41 30.16 18.71
C LEU A 84 -6.98 29.87 20.11
N SER A 85 -6.14 29.89 21.14
CA SER A 85 -6.58 29.68 22.52
C SER A 85 -7.46 30.82 23.02
N LEU A 86 -7.16 32.07 22.68
CA LEU A 86 -7.95 33.25 23.04
C LEU A 86 -9.41 33.17 22.55
N ASN A 87 -9.63 32.55 21.39
CA ASN A 87 -10.95 32.38 20.81
C ASN A 87 -11.69 31.12 21.30
N SER A 88 -11.09 30.35 22.22
CA SER A 88 -11.71 29.19 22.81
C SER A 88 -12.73 29.59 23.89
N VAL A 89 -13.68 28.69 24.19
CA VAL A 89 -14.76 28.96 25.17
C VAL A 89 -14.22 29.26 26.58
N ILE A 90 -13.01 28.78 26.90
CA ILE A 90 -12.34 28.98 28.20
C ILE A 90 -11.42 30.22 28.16
N GLY A 91 -11.24 30.83 26.98
CA GLY A 91 -10.28 31.91 26.74
C GLY A 91 -8.84 31.41 26.64
N GLY A 92 -7.88 32.35 26.62
CA GLY A 92 -6.46 32.02 26.54
C GLY A 92 -5.95 31.25 27.76
N SER A 93 -4.75 30.68 27.65
CA SER A 93 -4.13 29.89 28.73
C SER A 93 -3.97 30.64 30.06
N GLU A 94 -4.00 31.98 30.03
CA GLU A 94 -4.03 32.84 31.21
C GLU A 94 -5.28 32.68 32.09
N ASN A 95 -6.37 32.11 31.55
CA ASN A 95 -7.63 31.91 32.29
C ASN A 95 -7.76 30.51 32.90
N ILE A 96 -6.80 29.62 32.66
CA ILE A 96 -6.77 28.28 33.23
C ILE A 96 -6.00 28.36 34.55
N SER A 97 -6.73 28.60 35.65
CA SER A 97 -6.23 28.62 37.03
C SER A 97 -6.36 27.26 37.71
#